data_AF-A0A6N4DHK2-F1
#
_entry.id   AF-A0A6N4DHK2-F1
#
_cell.length_a   1.000
_cell.length_b   1.000
_cell.length_c   1.000
_cell.angle_alpha   90.00
_cell.angle_beta   90.00
_cell.angle_gamma   90.00
#
_symmetry.space_group_name_H-M   'P 1'
#
loop_
_entity.id
_entity.type
_entity.pdbx_description
1 polymer ?
#
loop_
_entity_poly.entity_id
_entity_poly.type
_entity_poly.pdbx_seq_one_letter_code
_entity_poly.pdbx_strand_id
1 'polypeptide(L)'
;AMAMGERTPLALLNYAASARMAVGEALTNIAAADIGDLTNVKLSANWMSAAGHPGEDAGLYEAVKAVGEDLCPALGLTIPVGKDSMSMKTRWQDKDGDKAVTAPLSLVITAFGRVRDIRRTVTPQLRLDKGDSKLLLIDLGRGKNRLGGSALAQVYRQLGDQAPDVDRPELLAGFFRAIQQLIREKKVVAYHDRSDGGLFATVAEMAFAGHCGVEVALDSIGDDDLSAIFNEELGAVIQVLVDDMDAVQQAFADEGLAEYVHIIGRPMREDVVRFNRNGEEVLSHLRSHYRAVWAEMTHQMQRLRDNPNCADEEFAAKQKLDDPGLSANLTFDPSEDIAAPYISTGRDPVVAILREQGVNSHVEMAAAFDRAGFAAIDVHMSDILSGRVSLEKFNGLVACVQTLV
;
A
#
# COMPACT_ATOMS: atom_id res chain seq x y z
N ALA A 1 -8.29 -3.93 -7.08
CA ALA A 1 -7.11 -3.48 -6.31
C ALA A 1 -6.37 -2.47 -7.16
N MET A 2 -5.85 -1.44 -6.52
CA MET A 2 -4.98 -0.43 -7.13
C MET A 2 -3.75 -0.32 -6.25
N ALA A 3 -2.58 -0.21 -6.86
CA ALA A 3 -1.32 0.04 -6.18
C ALA A 3 -0.47 0.98 -7.03
N MET A 4 0.47 1.65 -6.39
CA MET A 4 1.44 2.51 -7.07
C MET A 4 2.85 2.01 -6.78
N GLY A 5 3.76 2.31 -7.71
CA GLY A 5 5.19 2.16 -7.50
C GLY A 5 5.90 3.29 -8.22
N GLU A 6 6.88 3.89 -7.55
CA GLU A 6 7.68 4.98 -8.07
C GLU A 6 9.01 5.03 -7.31
N ARG A 7 10.12 5.15 -8.05
CA ARG A 7 11.47 5.22 -7.47
C ARG A 7 12.30 6.28 -8.14
N THR A 8 11.73 7.49 -8.17
CA THR A 8 12.25 8.64 -8.92
C THR A 8 13.73 8.97 -8.62
N PRO A 9 14.21 8.98 -7.35
CA PRO A 9 15.60 9.29 -7.05
C PRO A 9 16.62 8.35 -7.70
N LEU A 10 16.23 7.09 -7.97
CA LEU A 10 17.13 6.10 -8.59
C LEU A 10 17.54 6.49 -10.01
N ALA A 11 16.72 7.29 -10.71
CA ALA A 11 17.03 7.73 -12.08
C ALA A 11 18.26 8.63 -12.15
N LEU A 12 18.67 9.25 -11.04
CA LEU A 12 19.92 10.00 -10.95
C LEU A 12 21.17 9.11 -10.98
N LEU A 13 21.02 7.81 -10.73
CA LEU A 13 22.08 6.80 -10.79
C LEU A 13 21.91 5.88 -11.99
N ASN A 14 20.69 5.41 -12.24
CA ASN A 14 20.38 4.42 -13.27
C ASN A 14 18.91 4.54 -13.74
N TYR A 15 18.72 5.02 -14.97
CA TYR A 15 17.40 5.23 -15.58
C TYR A 15 16.60 3.94 -15.75
N ALA A 16 17.24 2.85 -16.15
CA ALA A 16 16.56 1.57 -16.36
C ALA A 16 16.13 0.93 -15.03
N ALA A 17 16.98 1.02 -13.99
CA ALA A 17 16.68 0.50 -12.67
C ALA A 17 15.52 1.25 -12.02
N SER A 18 15.47 2.59 -12.12
CA SER A 18 14.33 3.35 -11.58
C SER A 18 13.00 2.90 -12.17
N ALA A 19 12.96 2.65 -13.47
CA ALA A 19 11.75 2.21 -14.16
C ALA A 19 11.36 0.77 -13.80
N ARG A 20 12.33 -0.16 -13.72
CA ARG A 20 12.08 -1.54 -13.30
C ARG A 20 11.62 -1.61 -11.84
N MET A 21 12.24 -0.83 -10.95
CA MET A 21 11.85 -0.75 -9.55
C MET A 21 10.44 -0.18 -9.38
N ALA A 22 10.04 0.84 -10.15
CA ALA A 22 8.67 1.36 -10.12
C ALA A 22 7.63 0.28 -10.51
N VAL A 23 7.92 -0.57 -11.51
CA VAL A 23 7.06 -1.72 -11.84
C VAL A 23 7.05 -2.73 -10.70
N GLY A 24 8.22 -3.07 -10.17
CA GLY A 24 8.34 -4.07 -9.11
C GLY A 24 7.65 -3.67 -7.81
N GLU A 25 7.79 -2.42 -7.39
CA GLU A 25 7.14 -1.87 -6.21
C GLU A 25 5.61 -1.86 -6.36
N ALA A 26 5.10 -1.51 -7.54
CA ALA A 26 3.65 -1.58 -7.79
C ALA A 26 3.13 -3.03 -7.65
N LEU A 27 3.94 -4.03 -7.99
CA LEU A 27 3.60 -5.44 -7.81
C LEU A 27 3.71 -5.89 -6.35
N THR A 28 4.75 -5.46 -5.61
CA THR A 28 4.88 -5.80 -4.19
C THR A 28 3.76 -5.16 -3.37
N ASN A 29 3.38 -3.91 -3.65
CA ASN A 29 2.23 -3.28 -3.02
C ASN A 29 0.91 -4.03 -3.31
N ILE A 30 0.65 -4.41 -4.57
CA ILE A 30 -0.62 -5.03 -4.95
C ILE A 30 -0.73 -6.52 -4.56
N ALA A 31 0.40 -7.17 -4.26
CA ALA A 31 0.47 -8.59 -3.95
C ALA A 31 -0.37 -8.99 -2.73
N ALA A 32 -0.64 -8.05 -1.81
CA ALA A 32 -1.47 -8.24 -0.63
C ALA A 32 -2.96 -8.53 -0.91
N ALA A 33 -3.43 -8.37 -2.17
CA ALA A 33 -4.81 -8.63 -2.58
C ALA A 33 -4.95 -9.96 -3.35
N ASP A 34 -6.09 -10.65 -3.21
CA ASP A 34 -6.38 -11.90 -3.94
C ASP A 34 -6.75 -11.63 -5.42
N ILE A 35 -5.75 -11.54 -6.29
CA ILE A 35 -5.86 -11.27 -7.73
C ILE A 35 -5.77 -12.56 -8.57
N GLY A 36 -4.93 -13.51 -8.15
CA GLY A 36 -4.64 -14.72 -8.88
C GLY A 36 -3.46 -14.59 -9.81
N ASP A 37 -3.68 -14.86 -11.09
CA ASP A 37 -2.59 -14.86 -12.07
C ASP A 37 -2.02 -13.44 -12.26
N LEU A 38 -0.70 -13.32 -12.39
CA LEU A 38 -0.01 -12.04 -12.59
C LEU A 38 -0.50 -11.31 -13.83
N THR A 39 -0.91 -12.04 -14.88
CA THR A 39 -1.45 -11.44 -16.12
C THR A 39 -2.77 -10.69 -15.91
N ASN A 40 -3.46 -10.88 -14.78
CA ASN A 40 -4.64 -10.09 -14.41
C ASN A 40 -4.28 -8.67 -13.95
N VAL A 41 -3.00 -8.38 -13.73
CA VAL A 41 -2.52 -7.04 -13.43
C VAL A 41 -2.30 -6.26 -14.73
N LYS A 42 -2.80 -5.03 -14.77
CA LYS A 42 -2.64 -4.07 -15.87
C LYS A 42 -2.02 -2.79 -15.33
N LEU A 43 -1.13 -2.18 -16.10
CA LEU A 43 -0.35 -1.04 -15.66
C LEU A 43 -0.77 0.24 -16.40
N SER A 44 -0.77 1.36 -15.68
CA SER A 44 -0.64 2.69 -16.26
C SER A 44 0.80 3.16 -16.10
N ALA A 45 1.43 3.65 -17.16
CA ALA A 45 2.77 4.23 -17.10
C ALA A 45 2.70 5.74 -17.35
N ASN A 46 3.05 6.54 -16.35
CA ASN A 46 3.09 8.00 -16.46
C ASN A 46 4.55 8.48 -16.40
N TRP A 47 5.00 9.09 -17.49
CA TRP A 47 6.40 9.46 -17.71
C TRP A 47 6.59 10.96 -17.52
N MET A 48 7.42 11.34 -16.56
CA MET A 48 7.82 12.73 -16.31
C MET A 48 9.32 12.86 -16.59
N SER A 49 9.72 13.79 -17.47
CA SER A 49 11.14 14.03 -17.76
C SER A 49 11.38 15.49 -18.12
N ALA A 50 12.62 15.94 -17.99
CA ALA A 50 13.08 17.24 -18.47
C ALA A 50 13.75 17.07 -19.85
N ALA A 51 12.94 16.86 -20.89
CA ALA A 51 13.45 16.60 -22.24
C ALA A 51 14.41 17.71 -22.72
N GLY A 52 15.49 17.30 -23.38
CA GLY A 52 16.59 18.16 -23.80
C GLY A 52 17.59 18.54 -22.69
N HIS A 53 17.38 18.11 -21.44
CA HIS A 53 18.43 18.16 -20.43
C HIS A 53 19.50 17.09 -20.74
N PRO A 54 20.81 17.38 -20.59
CA PRO A 54 21.86 16.39 -20.84
C PRO A 54 21.59 15.07 -20.11
N GLY A 55 21.58 13.96 -20.85
CA GLY A 55 21.32 12.62 -20.35
C GLY A 55 19.85 12.17 -20.41
N GLU A 56 18.89 13.07 -20.15
CA GLU A 56 17.48 12.72 -19.91
C GLU A 56 16.79 12.05 -21.12
N ASP A 57 17.06 12.49 -22.35
CA ASP A 57 16.41 11.93 -23.54
C ASP A 57 16.83 10.47 -23.78
N ALA A 58 18.13 10.18 -23.64
CA ALA A 58 18.66 8.83 -23.78
C ALA A 58 18.23 7.94 -22.60
N GLY A 59 18.23 8.51 -21.38
CA GLY A 59 17.75 7.84 -20.17
C GLY A 59 16.28 7.47 -20.23
N LEU A 60 15.42 8.37 -20.74
CA LEU A 60 14.00 8.09 -20.98
C LEU A 60 13.83 6.91 -21.95
N TYR A 61 14.55 6.90 -23.07
CA TYR A 61 14.49 5.79 -24.01
C TYR A 61 14.94 4.46 -23.37
N GLU A 62 16.04 4.48 -22.62
CA GLU A 62 16.57 3.32 -21.89
C GLU A 62 15.52 2.77 -20.90
N ALA A 63 14.90 3.65 -20.11
CA ALA A 63 13.87 3.31 -19.15
C ALA A 63 12.60 2.73 -19.80
N VAL A 64 12.11 3.36 -20.87
CA VAL A 64 10.96 2.87 -21.64
C VAL A 64 11.24 1.49 -22.21
N LYS A 65 12.42 1.28 -22.80
CA LYS A 65 12.83 -0.04 -23.31
C LYS A 65 12.89 -1.08 -22.19
N ALA A 66 13.52 -0.74 -21.07
CA ALA A 66 13.68 -1.65 -19.93
C ALA A 66 12.35 -2.19 -19.38
N VAL A 67 11.27 -1.40 -19.44
CA VAL A 67 9.94 -1.87 -19.01
C VAL A 67 9.08 -2.40 -20.15
N GLY A 68 9.11 -1.76 -21.32
CA GLY A 68 8.21 -2.06 -22.43
C GLY A 68 8.63 -3.23 -23.32
N GLU A 69 9.94 -3.41 -23.51
CA GLU A 69 10.51 -4.49 -24.34
C GLU A 69 11.07 -5.64 -23.49
N ASP A 70 11.53 -5.36 -22.27
CA ASP A 70 12.21 -6.36 -21.43
C ASP A 70 11.34 -6.83 -20.24
N LEU A 71 11.18 -6.02 -19.19
CA LEU A 71 10.60 -6.47 -17.92
C LEU A 71 9.12 -6.86 -18.03
N CYS A 72 8.25 -5.98 -18.56
CA CYS A 72 6.81 -6.27 -18.60
C CYS A 72 6.48 -7.47 -19.50
N PRO A 73 7.08 -7.62 -20.71
CA PRO A 73 6.93 -8.84 -21.50
C PRO A 73 7.39 -10.10 -20.77
N ALA A 74 8.53 -10.05 -20.07
CA ALA A 74 9.03 -11.19 -19.29
C ALA A 74 8.08 -11.59 -18.14
N LEU A 75 7.38 -10.62 -17.55
CA LEU A 75 6.39 -10.84 -16.48
C LEU A 75 4.96 -11.10 -16.98
N GLY A 76 4.70 -11.00 -18.29
CA GLY A 76 3.35 -11.09 -18.85
C GLY A 76 2.44 -9.90 -18.49
N LEU A 77 3.02 -8.76 -18.14
CA LEU A 77 2.31 -7.54 -17.76
C LEU A 77 2.01 -6.68 -18.99
N THR A 78 0.83 -6.08 -18.99
CA THR A 78 0.40 -5.16 -20.06
C THR A 78 0.38 -3.73 -19.55
N ILE A 79 0.91 -2.80 -20.33
CA ILE A 79 0.74 -1.35 -20.12
C ILE A 79 -0.28 -0.82 -21.15
N PRO A 80 -1.61 -0.99 -20.94
CA PRO A 80 -2.62 -0.58 -21.92
C PRO A 80 -2.91 0.94 -21.93
N VAL A 81 -2.40 1.69 -20.95
CA VAL A 81 -2.66 3.12 -20.81
C VAL A 81 -1.42 3.82 -20.26
N GLY A 82 -1.26 5.09 -20.59
CA GLY A 82 -0.17 5.91 -20.08
C GLY A 82 -0.32 7.36 -20.50
N LYS A 83 0.58 8.20 -19.99
CA LYS A 83 0.70 9.62 -20.35
C LYS A 83 2.14 10.08 -20.15
N ASP A 84 2.48 11.22 -20.74
CA ASP A 84 3.78 11.86 -20.63
C ASP A 84 3.68 13.35 -20.28
N SER A 85 4.70 13.86 -19.57
CA SER A 85 4.96 15.27 -19.28
C SER A 85 6.46 15.56 -19.40
N MET A 86 6.86 16.24 -20.46
CA MET A 86 8.26 16.29 -20.94
C MET A 86 9.01 17.59 -20.61
N SER A 87 8.44 18.47 -19.79
CA SER A 87 9.02 19.79 -19.47
C SER A 87 9.30 19.97 -17.98
N MET A 88 9.77 18.93 -17.28
CA MET A 88 9.95 18.91 -15.82
C MET A 88 11.21 19.65 -15.34
N LYS A 89 11.33 20.93 -15.74
CA LYS A 89 12.43 21.82 -15.37
C LYS A 89 11.93 23.24 -15.13
N THR A 90 12.36 23.83 -14.02
CA THR A 90 12.09 25.22 -13.67
C THR A 90 13.39 26.02 -13.74
N ARG A 91 13.34 27.20 -14.37
CA ARG A 91 14.47 28.15 -14.41
C ARG A 91 14.01 29.50 -13.89
N TRP A 92 14.88 30.19 -13.16
CA TRP A 92 14.64 31.55 -12.70
C TRP A 92 15.97 32.29 -12.55
N GLN A 93 15.88 33.60 -12.35
CA GLN A 93 17.02 34.43 -11.99
C GLN A 93 16.86 34.91 -10.54
N ASP A 94 17.93 34.82 -9.77
CA ASP A 94 18.02 35.45 -8.47
C ASP A 94 19.27 36.34 -8.37
N LYS A 95 19.50 36.91 -7.18
CA LYS A 95 20.65 37.79 -6.89
C LYS A 95 22.01 37.14 -7.17
N ASP A 96 22.08 35.80 -7.19
CA ASP A 96 23.28 35.00 -7.40
C ASP A 96 23.38 34.47 -8.84
N GLY A 97 22.45 34.87 -9.73
CA GLY A 97 22.48 34.58 -11.18
C GLY A 97 21.36 33.65 -11.67
N ASP A 98 21.59 33.03 -12.84
CA ASP A 98 20.68 32.02 -13.41
C ASP A 98 20.67 30.76 -12.54
N LYS A 99 19.47 30.31 -12.17
CA LYS A 99 19.23 29.07 -11.41
C LYS A 99 18.33 28.13 -12.18
N ALA A 100 18.46 26.85 -11.89
CA ALA A 100 17.54 25.83 -12.39
C ALA A 100 17.37 24.70 -11.38
N VAL A 101 16.16 24.14 -11.36
CA VAL A 101 15.86 22.83 -10.74
C VAL A 101 15.31 21.95 -11.84
N THR A 102 15.96 20.81 -12.04
CA THR A 102 15.57 19.79 -13.02
C THR A 102 15.11 18.57 -12.24
N ALA A 103 13.90 18.07 -12.52
CA ALA A 103 13.45 16.81 -11.94
C ALA A 103 14.22 15.64 -12.59
N PRO A 104 14.52 14.56 -11.84
CA PRO A 104 14.94 13.30 -12.43
C PRO A 104 13.85 12.75 -13.36
N LEU A 105 14.21 11.86 -14.28
CA LEU A 105 13.22 10.99 -14.92
C LEU A 105 12.37 10.31 -13.84
N SER A 106 11.06 10.57 -13.87
CA SER A 106 10.10 10.04 -12.90
C SER A 106 9.10 9.17 -13.64
N LEU A 107 9.19 7.86 -13.44
CA LEU A 107 8.15 6.93 -13.85
C LEU A 107 7.25 6.62 -12.67
N VAL A 108 5.95 6.90 -12.82
CA VAL A 108 4.93 6.44 -11.88
C VAL A 108 4.14 5.32 -12.54
N ILE A 109 4.21 4.13 -11.94
CA ILE A 109 3.40 2.98 -12.32
C ILE A 109 2.17 2.93 -11.43
N THR A 110 1.00 2.77 -12.03
CA THR A 110 -0.22 2.39 -11.31
C THR A 110 -0.65 1.00 -11.77
N ALA A 111 -0.65 0.04 -10.85
CA ALA A 111 -1.12 -1.32 -11.11
C ALA A 111 -2.61 -1.46 -10.78
N PHE A 112 -3.35 -2.12 -11.66
CA PHE A 112 -4.77 -2.43 -11.52
C PHE A 112 -4.97 -3.94 -11.61
N GLY A 113 -5.59 -4.53 -10.60
CA GLY A 113 -5.89 -5.97 -10.56
C GLY A 113 -7.34 -6.23 -10.19
N ARG A 114 -8.02 -7.10 -10.95
CA ARG A 114 -9.35 -7.60 -10.56
C ARG A 114 -9.19 -8.48 -9.33
N VAL A 115 -9.85 -8.11 -8.24
CA VAL A 115 -9.82 -8.88 -6.99
C VAL A 115 -10.88 -9.97 -7.06
N ARG A 116 -10.50 -11.21 -6.72
CA ARG A 116 -11.38 -12.39 -6.69
C ARG A 116 -12.21 -12.44 -5.42
N ASP A 117 -11.58 -12.16 -4.27
CA ASP A 117 -12.24 -12.08 -2.97
C ASP A 117 -11.61 -11.00 -2.10
N ILE A 118 -12.34 -9.89 -1.89
CA ILE A 118 -11.85 -8.74 -1.11
C ILE A 118 -11.61 -9.07 0.37
N ARG A 119 -12.21 -10.15 0.90
CA ARG A 119 -12.11 -10.52 2.32
C ARG A 119 -10.78 -11.17 2.68
N ARG A 120 -9.97 -11.52 1.68
CA ARG A 120 -8.67 -12.17 1.85
C ARG A 120 -7.50 -11.20 1.80
N THR A 121 -7.75 -9.93 1.51
CA THR A 121 -6.71 -8.90 1.52
C THR A 121 -6.03 -8.88 2.90
N VAL A 122 -4.71 -8.96 2.90
CA VAL A 122 -3.88 -8.83 4.10
C VAL A 122 -3.37 -7.41 4.20
N THR A 123 -3.05 -6.97 5.43
CA THR A 123 -2.60 -5.61 5.71
C THR A 123 -1.33 -5.64 6.56
N PRO A 124 -0.65 -4.49 6.78
CA PRO A 124 0.51 -4.43 7.67
C PRO A 124 0.20 -4.72 9.14
N GLN A 125 -1.07 -4.85 9.53
CA GLN A 125 -1.47 -5.02 10.93
C GLN A 125 -0.95 -6.34 11.52
N LEU A 126 0.12 -6.26 12.30
CA LEU A 126 0.60 -7.39 13.09
C LEU A 126 -0.45 -7.86 14.10
N ARG A 127 -0.55 -9.18 14.29
CA ARG A 127 -1.55 -9.81 15.15
C ARG A 127 -0.91 -10.62 16.25
N LEU A 128 -1.18 -10.26 17.50
CA LEU A 128 -0.76 -11.02 18.69
C LEU A 128 -1.83 -12.01 19.17
N ASP A 129 -3.04 -11.95 18.61
CA ASP A 129 -4.23 -12.71 19.01
C ASP A 129 -4.54 -13.90 18.10
N LYS A 130 -3.60 -14.28 17.23
CA LYS A 130 -3.74 -15.40 16.27
C LYS A 130 -2.90 -16.64 16.61
N GLY A 131 -2.17 -16.61 17.73
CA GLY A 131 -1.25 -17.67 18.14
C GLY A 131 0.21 -17.29 17.90
N ASP A 132 1.11 -18.25 18.16
CA ASP A 132 2.54 -18.05 17.97
C ASP A 132 2.86 -17.84 16.49
N SER A 133 3.64 -16.81 16.20
CA SER A 133 3.96 -16.40 14.83
C SER A 133 5.39 -15.90 14.69
N LYS A 134 5.86 -15.89 13.44
CA LYS A 134 7.17 -15.39 13.02
C LYS A 134 7.01 -14.36 11.91
N LEU A 135 8.02 -13.53 11.77
CA LEU A 135 8.19 -12.62 10.64
C LEU A 135 9.20 -13.21 9.66
N LEU A 136 8.83 -13.24 8.38
CA LEU A 136 9.70 -13.65 7.30
C LEU A 136 9.95 -12.47 6.37
N LEU A 137 11.20 -12.17 6.07
CA LEU A 137 11.59 -11.28 4.99
C LEU A 137 11.77 -12.10 3.71
N ILE A 138 11.13 -11.66 2.63
CA ILE A 138 11.41 -12.15 1.28
C ILE A 138 12.29 -11.11 0.60
N ASP A 139 13.59 -11.39 0.50
CA ASP A 139 14.59 -10.46 -0.02
C ASP A 139 14.83 -10.66 -1.52
N LEU A 140 14.08 -9.93 -2.36
CA LEU A 140 14.29 -9.97 -3.81
C LEU A 140 15.56 -9.22 -4.26
N GLY A 141 16.21 -8.50 -3.32
CA GLY A 141 17.53 -7.91 -3.50
C GLY A 141 18.67 -8.92 -3.43
N ARG A 142 18.40 -10.15 -2.97
CA ARG A 142 19.35 -11.28 -2.96
C ARG A 142 20.64 -10.96 -2.19
N GLY A 143 20.52 -10.25 -1.07
CA GLY A 143 21.62 -9.82 -0.21
C GLY A 143 22.51 -8.72 -0.80
N LYS A 144 22.13 -8.08 -1.92
CA LYS A 144 22.93 -6.98 -2.50
C LYS A 144 22.92 -5.72 -1.65
N ASN A 145 21.85 -5.50 -0.88
CA ASN A 145 21.69 -4.41 0.09
C ASN A 145 22.13 -3.03 -0.45
N ARG A 146 21.70 -2.68 -1.67
CA ARG A 146 22.10 -1.43 -2.33
C ARG A 146 21.45 -0.19 -1.68
N LEU A 147 22.27 0.83 -1.41
CA LEU A 147 21.86 2.07 -0.71
C LEU A 147 21.78 3.31 -1.62
N GLY A 148 22.13 3.20 -2.90
CA GLY A 148 22.08 4.33 -3.83
C GLY A 148 20.65 4.79 -4.09
N GLY A 149 20.42 6.10 -3.99
CA GLY A 149 19.11 6.74 -4.16
C GLY A 149 18.09 6.38 -3.06
N SER A 150 18.56 5.89 -1.92
CA SER A 150 17.71 5.57 -0.76
C SER A 150 17.27 6.82 0.02
N ALA A 151 16.19 6.69 0.78
CA ALA A 151 15.78 7.69 1.77
C ALA A 151 16.91 7.95 2.78
N LEU A 152 17.66 6.92 3.17
CA LEU A 152 18.85 7.06 4.02
C LEU A 152 19.89 7.98 3.36
N ALA A 153 20.29 7.71 2.11
CA ALA A 153 21.25 8.56 1.42
C ALA A 153 20.75 10.01 1.31
N GLN A 154 19.46 10.18 1.00
CA GLN A 154 18.82 11.49 0.82
C GLN A 154 18.86 12.35 2.09
N VAL A 155 18.52 11.79 3.27
CA VAL A 155 18.53 12.56 4.53
C VAL A 155 19.94 12.96 4.97
N TYR A 156 20.96 12.23 4.50
CA TYR A 156 22.37 12.61 4.65
C TYR A 156 22.92 13.46 3.49
N ARG A 157 22.03 13.97 2.61
CA ARG A 157 22.37 14.83 1.46
C ARG A 157 23.36 14.17 0.49
N GLN A 158 23.26 12.85 0.35
CA GLN A 158 24.05 12.02 -0.56
C GLN A 158 23.15 11.33 -1.57
N LEU A 159 23.75 10.92 -2.70
CA LEU A 159 23.08 10.06 -3.67
C LEU A 159 23.46 8.58 -3.47
N GLY A 160 24.65 8.28 -2.96
CA GLY A 160 25.19 6.92 -2.91
C GLY A 160 25.80 6.48 -4.25
N ASP A 161 25.97 5.17 -4.42
CA ASP A 161 26.70 4.59 -5.56
C ASP A 161 25.81 3.71 -6.44
N GLN A 162 25.30 2.59 -5.90
CA GLN A 162 24.51 1.62 -6.67
C GLN A 162 23.04 1.65 -6.27
N ALA A 163 22.15 1.81 -7.25
CA ALA A 163 20.70 1.76 -7.06
C ALA A 163 20.19 0.30 -6.96
N PRO A 164 19.16 0.03 -6.12
CA PRO A 164 18.41 -1.22 -6.18
C PRO A 164 17.77 -1.43 -7.56
N ASP A 165 17.54 -2.69 -7.95
CA ASP A 165 17.07 -3.06 -9.29
C ASP A 165 16.40 -4.44 -9.31
N VAL A 166 15.56 -4.70 -10.33
CA VAL A 166 14.97 -6.01 -10.63
C VAL A 166 15.96 -6.84 -11.44
N ASP A 167 16.88 -7.50 -10.76
CA ASP A 167 17.91 -8.32 -11.41
C ASP A 167 17.39 -9.62 -12.03
N ARG A 168 16.30 -10.17 -11.47
CA ARG A 168 15.73 -11.47 -11.86
C ARG A 168 14.20 -11.38 -11.93
N PRO A 169 13.63 -10.99 -13.09
CA PRO A 169 12.17 -10.90 -13.27
C PRO A 169 11.41 -12.16 -12.85
N GLU A 170 11.99 -13.34 -13.07
CA GLU A 170 11.39 -14.62 -12.71
C GLU A 170 11.16 -14.78 -11.19
N LEU A 171 12.04 -14.21 -10.35
CA LEU A 171 11.89 -14.25 -8.89
C LEU A 171 10.77 -13.30 -8.43
N LEU A 172 10.61 -12.15 -9.07
CA LEU A 172 9.49 -11.25 -8.82
C LEU A 172 8.15 -11.89 -9.22
N ALA A 173 8.12 -12.60 -10.35
CA ALA A 173 6.95 -13.37 -10.75
C ALA A 173 6.65 -14.52 -9.78
N GLY A 174 7.68 -15.24 -9.34
CA GLY A 174 7.58 -16.30 -8.33
C GLY A 174 7.08 -15.79 -6.99
N PHE A 175 7.58 -14.63 -6.55
CA PHE A 175 7.14 -13.95 -5.34
C PHE A 175 5.65 -13.66 -5.39
N PHE A 176 5.19 -13.06 -6.49
CA PHE A 176 3.77 -12.78 -6.67
C PHE A 176 2.93 -14.07 -6.62
N ARG A 177 3.33 -15.13 -7.35
CA ARG A 177 2.61 -16.41 -7.34
C ARG A 177 2.54 -17.04 -5.95
N ALA A 178 3.65 -17.10 -5.22
CA ALA A 178 3.70 -17.62 -3.86
C ALA A 178 2.78 -16.82 -2.92
N ILE A 179 2.84 -15.49 -2.93
CA ILE A 179 1.96 -14.66 -2.11
C ILE A 179 0.48 -14.88 -2.47
N GLN A 180 0.14 -14.95 -3.75
CA GLN A 180 -1.24 -15.22 -4.20
C GLN A 180 -1.74 -16.61 -3.76
N GLN A 181 -0.87 -17.61 -3.73
CA GLN A 181 -1.18 -18.92 -3.17
C GLN A 181 -1.46 -18.81 -1.66
N LEU A 182 -0.54 -18.20 -0.91
CA LEU A 182 -0.61 -18.14 0.55
C LEU A 182 -1.79 -17.29 1.06
N ILE A 183 -2.17 -16.23 0.33
CA ILE A 183 -3.38 -15.44 0.62
C ILE A 183 -4.65 -16.28 0.41
N ARG A 184 -4.72 -17.04 -0.69
CA ARG A 184 -5.86 -17.92 -0.97
C ARG A 184 -6.01 -19.03 0.08
N GLU A 185 -4.89 -19.55 0.57
CA GLU A 185 -4.80 -20.56 1.62
C GLU A 185 -4.90 -19.98 3.04
N LYS A 186 -4.98 -18.65 3.17
CA LYS A 186 -5.07 -17.90 4.44
C LYS A 186 -3.90 -18.16 5.39
N LYS A 187 -2.69 -18.29 4.84
CA LYS A 187 -1.44 -18.57 5.57
C LYS A 187 -0.64 -17.32 5.92
N VAL A 188 -0.98 -16.18 5.32
CA VAL A 188 -0.41 -14.87 5.66
C VAL A 188 -1.33 -14.16 6.63
N VAL A 189 -0.80 -13.80 7.81
CA VAL A 189 -1.52 -13.07 8.87
C VAL A 189 -1.46 -11.56 8.63
N ALA A 190 -0.28 -11.07 8.28
CA ALA A 190 0.01 -9.67 7.96
C ALA A 190 1.05 -9.61 6.84
N TYR A 191 1.04 -8.53 6.07
CA TYR A 191 1.91 -8.31 4.93
C TYR A 191 2.25 -6.83 4.83
N HIS A 192 3.52 -6.51 4.60
CA HIS A 192 3.94 -5.18 4.17
C HIS A 192 5.17 -5.28 3.29
N ASP A 193 5.21 -4.55 2.18
CA ASP A 193 6.35 -4.57 1.27
C ASP A 193 7.51 -3.68 1.75
N ARG A 194 8.67 -3.85 1.11
CA ARG A 194 9.86 -3.03 1.33
C ARG A 194 10.02 -2.02 0.21
N SER A 195 10.04 -0.75 0.58
CA SER A 195 10.23 0.41 -0.32
C SER A 195 11.06 1.49 0.40
N ASP A 196 10.57 2.73 0.47
CA ASP A 196 11.26 3.86 1.12
C ASP A 196 11.55 3.58 2.59
N GLY A 197 12.80 3.80 3.01
CA GLY A 197 13.23 3.55 4.39
C GLY A 197 13.54 2.07 4.69
N GLY A 198 13.40 1.19 3.71
CA GLY A 198 13.86 -0.19 3.77
C GLY A 198 13.15 -1.05 4.82
N LEU A 199 13.86 -2.08 5.31
CA LEU A 199 13.32 -3.01 6.30
C LEU A 199 12.88 -2.30 7.60
N PHE A 200 13.60 -1.23 7.99
CA PHE A 200 13.22 -0.42 9.15
C PHE A 200 11.80 0.12 9.04
N ALA A 201 11.51 0.83 7.94
CA ALA A 201 10.19 1.42 7.72
C ALA A 201 9.13 0.33 7.64
N THR A 202 9.39 -0.75 6.90
CA THR A 202 8.45 -1.89 6.78
C THR A 202 8.04 -2.43 8.15
N VAL A 203 8.98 -2.82 9.01
CA VAL A 203 8.61 -3.43 10.31
C VAL A 203 8.08 -2.42 11.31
N ALA A 204 8.54 -1.16 11.25
CA ALA A 204 8.02 -0.09 12.08
C ALA A 204 6.54 0.19 11.76
N GLU A 205 6.19 0.32 10.48
CA GLU A 205 4.81 0.55 10.02
C GLU A 205 3.89 -0.64 10.33
N MET A 206 4.40 -1.86 10.19
CA MET A 206 3.69 -3.06 10.64
C MET A 206 3.40 -3.03 12.16
N ALA A 207 4.37 -2.63 12.96
CA ALA A 207 4.22 -2.47 14.41
C ALA A 207 3.28 -1.31 14.78
N PHE A 208 3.27 -0.23 14.00
CA PHE A 208 2.34 0.89 14.15
C PHE A 208 0.90 0.47 13.87
N ALA A 209 0.67 -0.33 12.83
CA ALA A 209 -0.64 -0.84 12.45
C ALA A 209 -1.14 -1.90 13.44
N GLY A 210 -0.24 -2.74 13.95
CA GLY A 210 -0.54 -3.75 14.97
C GLY A 210 -0.64 -3.22 16.41
N HIS A 211 -0.27 -1.95 16.64
CA HIS A 211 -0.11 -1.35 17.97
C HIS A 211 0.66 -2.26 18.95
N CYS A 212 1.73 -2.87 18.45
CA CYS A 212 2.56 -3.82 19.17
C CYS A 212 4.04 -3.48 19.02
N GLY A 213 4.93 -4.24 19.65
CA GLY A 213 6.35 -4.19 19.37
C GLY A 213 6.77 -5.16 18.28
N VAL A 214 8.05 -5.11 17.92
CA VAL A 214 8.69 -6.04 17.00
C VAL A 214 10.15 -6.26 17.39
N GLU A 215 10.60 -7.50 17.25
CA GLU A 215 12.00 -7.89 17.39
C GLU A 215 12.47 -8.53 16.09
N VAL A 216 13.59 -8.04 15.56
CA VAL A 216 14.19 -8.43 14.29
C VAL A 216 15.65 -8.84 14.51
N ALA A 217 16.04 -10.00 13.99
CA ALA A 217 17.39 -10.53 13.94
C ALA A 217 17.97 -10.35 12.54
N LEU A 218 19.16 -9.76 12.45
CA LEU A 218 19.83 -9.42 11.20
C LEU A 218 20.76 -10.54 10.68
N ASP A 219 20.91 -11.63 11.46
CA ASP A 219 21.92 -12.68 11.26
C ASP A 219 21.89 -13.33 9.87
N SER A 220 20.74 -13.32 9.20
CA SER A 220 20.54 -13.98 7.92
C SER A 220 20.46 -13.02 6.72
N ILE A 221 20.59 -11.70 6.92
CA ILE A 221 20.28 -10.68 5.90
C ILE A 221 21.46 -9.74 5.58
N GLY A 222 22.67 -10.29 5.56
CA GLY A 222 23.92 -9.61 5.25
C GLY A 222 24.75 -9.26 6.48
N ASP A 223 25.99 -8.82 6.26
CA ASP A 223 26.98 -8.60 7.33
C ASP A 223 27.05 -7.14 7.81
N ASP A 224 26.55 -6.18 7.02
CA ASP A 224 26.54 -4.76 7.36
C ASP A 224 25.14 -4.33 7.82
N ASP A 225 25.05 -3.87 9.07
CA ASP A 225 23.78 -3.54 9.72
C ASP A 225 23.05 -2.39 9.02
N LEU A 226 23.78 -1.36 8.60
CA LEU A 226 23.18 -0.18 8.00
C LEU A 226 22.50 -0.54 6.68
N SER A 227 23.20 -1.25 5.79
CA SER A 227 22.67 -1.69 4.52
C SER A 227 21.59 -2.75 4.68
N ALA A 228 21.70 -3.69 5.62
CA ALA A 228 20.65 -4.68 5.90
C ALA A 228 19.32 -4.03 6.33
N ILE A 229 19.39 -2.96 7.12
CA ILE A 229 18.23 -2.26 7.67
C ILE A 229 17.60 -1.28 6.66
N PHE A 230 18.41 -0.56 5.89
CA PHE A 230 17.96 0.60 5.10
C PHE A 230 18.05 0.45 3.57
N ASN A 231 18.47 -0.70 3.05
CA ASN A 231 18.35 -0.93 1.61
C ASN A 231 16.88 -0.95 1.17
N GLU A 232 16.64 -0.45 -0.04
CA GLU A 232 15.31 -0.30 -0.63
C GLU A 232 15.16 -1.23 -1.84
N GLU A 233 15.76 -2.41 -1.73
CA GLU A 233 15.54 -3.51 -2.67
C GLU A 233 14.09 -4.01 -2.55
N LEU A 234 13.56 -4.59 -3.62
CA LEU A 234 12.21 -5.17 -3.57
C LEU A 234 12.13 -6.32 -2.56
N GLY A 235 10.93 -6.54 -2.03
CA GLY A 235 10.67 -7.59 -1.07
C GLY A 235 9.46 -7.29 -0.22
N ALA A 236 9.21 -8.15 0.76
CA ALA A 236 8.16 -7.92 1.74
C ALA A 236 8.48 -8.63 3.05
N VAL A 237 7.87 -8.14 4.13
CA VAL A 237 7.79 -8.84 5.41
C VAL A 237 6.39 -9.42 5.56
N ILE A 238 6.31 -10.71 5.85
CA ILE A 238 5.05 -11.40 6.16
C ILE A 238 5.05 -11.93 7.58
N GLN A 239 3.89 -11.85 8.23
CA GLN A 239 3.64 -12.54 9.49
C GLN A 239 2.95 -13.89 9.19
N VAL A 240 3.50 -14.95 9.76
CA VAL A 240 3.07 -16.34 9.53
C VAL A 240 2.95 -17.07 10.86
N LEU A 241 1.93 -17.90 11.02
CA LEU A 241 1.77 -18.75 12.21
C LEU A 241 2.84 -19.86 12.21
N VAL A 242 3.34 -20.24 13.39
CA VAL A 242 4.37 -21.28 13.50
C VAL A 242 3.93 -22.60 12.84
N ASP A 243 2.67 -22.98 12.99
CA ASP A 243 2.10 -24.22 12.41
C ASP A 243 2.02 -24.19 10.87
N ASP A 244 2.13 -23.02 10.26
CA ASP A 244 2.03 -22.82 8.80
C ASP A 244 3.41 -22.62 8.14
N MET A 245 4.50 -22.58 8.92
CA MET A 245 5.84 -22.26 8.44
C MET A 245 6.32 -23.16 7.31
N ASP A 246 6.18 -24.49 7.47
CA ASP A 246 6.64 -25.45 6.46
C ASP A 246 5.92 -25.25 5.12
N ALA A 247 4.61 -25.02 5.16
CA ALA A 247 3.81 -24.78 3.96
C ALA A 247 4.20 -23.45 3.29
N VAL A 248 4.47 -22.41 4.08
CA VAL A 248 4.93 -21.11 3.56
C VAL A 248 6.30 -21.21 2.91
N GLN A 249 7.27 -21.84 3.60
CA GLN A 249 8.61 -22.01 3.05
C GLN A 249 8.60 -22.87 1.79
N GLN A 250 7.77 -23.92 1.75
CA GLN A 250 7.60 -24.74 0.55
C GLN A 250 7.01 -23.95 -0.61
N ALA A 251 6.00 -23.11 -0.39
CA ALA A 251 5.40 -22.29 -1.45
C ALA A 251 6.42 -21.34 -2.10
N PHE A 252 7.34 -20.77 -1.32
CA PHE A 252 8.44 -19.98 -1.87
C PHE A 252 9.53 -20.85 -2.52
N ALA A 253 9.83 -22.02 -1.97
CA ALA A 253 10.80 -22.95 -2.54
C ALA A 253 10.38 -23.46 -3.92
N ASP A 254 9.09 -23.76 -4.11
CA ASP A 254 8.50 -24.17 -5.39
C ASP A 254 8.66 -23.10 -6.48
N GLU A 255 8.79 -21.83 -6.07
CA GLU A 255 9.00 -20.67 -6.93
C GLU A 255 10.48 -20.23 -7.02
N GLY A 256 11.40 -21.04 -6.48
CA GLY A 256 12.84 -20.80 -6.54
C GLY A 256 13.36 -19.71 -5.57
N LEU A 257 12.58 -19.38 -4.54
CA LEU A 257 12.89 -18.31 -3.58
C LEU A 257 13.44 -18.81 -2.24
N ALA A 258 13.68 -20.12 -2.06
CA ALA A 258 14.06 -20.70 -0.77
C ALA A 258 15.25 -19.99 -0.08
N GLU A 259 16.29 -19.61 -0.84
CA GLU A 259 17.49 -18.95 -0.32
C GLU A 259 17.29 -17.47 0.02
N TYR A 260 16.16 -16.89 -0.40
CA TYR A 260 15.84 -15.46 -0.26
C TYR A 260 14.69 -15.23 0.74
N VAL A 261 14.29 -16.27 1.47
CA VAL A 261 13.29 -16.20 2.53
C VAL A 261 13.97 -16.37 3.88
N HIS A 262 13.93 -15.32 4.69
CA HIS A 262 14.64 -15.22 5.95
C HIS A 262 13.65 -15.15 7.10
N ILE A 263 13.75 -16.03 8.08
CA ILE A 263 13.01 -15.87 9.35
C ILE A 263 13.74 -14.80 10.15
N ILE A 264 13.17 -13.60 10.17
CA ILE A 264 13.84 -12.44 10.75
C ILE A 264 13.35 -12.10 12.14
N GLY A 265 12.26 -12.66 12.65
CA GLY A 265 11.82 -12.26 13.99
C GLY A 265 10.39 -12.58 14.34
N ARG A 266 9.78 -11.73 15.17
CA ARG A 266 8.39 -11.88 15.66
C ARG A 266 7.81 -10.55 16.16
N PRO A 267 6.48 -10.40 16.18
CA PRO A 267 5.83 -9.34 16.94
C PRO A 267 6.01 -9.55 18.45
N MET A 268 6.00 -8.44 19.20
CA MET A 268 6.22 -8.38 20.66
C MET A 268 5.06 -7.66 21.34
N ARG A 269 4.80 -7.96 22.61
CA ARG A 269 3.74 -7.27 23.39
C ARG A 269 4.22 -5.91 23.90
N GLU A 270 5.50 -5.80 24.16
CA GLU A 270 6.18 -4.61 24.68
C GLU A 270 6.20 -3.49 23.63
N ASP A 271 6.20 -2.23 24.06
CA ASP A 271 6.36 -1.07 23.19
C ASP A 271 7.82 -0.91 22.73
N VAL A 272 8.26 -1.71 21.77
CA VAL A 272 9.65 -1.72 21.30
C VAL A 272 9.75 -2.01 19.80
N VAL A 273 10.66 -1.34 19.11
CA VAL A 273 11.23 -1.79 17.82
C VAL A 273 12.69 -2.11 18.09
N ARG A 274 13.05 -3.39 17.99
CA ARG A 274 14.42 -3.88 18.27
C ARG A 274 14.99 -4.61 17.06
N PHE A 275 16.21 -4.24 16.69
CA PHE A 275 17.08 -4.97 15.79
C PHE A 275 18.28 -5.50 16.56
N ASN A 276 18.62 -6.77 16.34
CA ASN A 276 19.75 -7.43 16.95
C ASN A 276 20.57 -8.21 15.93
N ARG A 277 21.84 -8.45 16.26
CA ARG A 277 22.74 -9.35 15.53
C ARG A 277 23.52 -10.17 16.54
N ASN A 278 23.55 -11.49 16.36
CA ASN A 278 24.21 -12.43 17.26
C ASN A 278 23.78 -12.26 18.73
N GLY A 279 22.54 -11.82 18.96
CA GLY A 279 22.01 -11.49 20.29
C GLY A 279 22.45 -10.14 20.87
N GLU A 280 23.28 -9.37 20.17
CA GLU A 280 23.66 -8.00 20.54
C GLU A 280 22.71 -6.98 19.92
N GLU A 281 22.38 -5.94 20.70
CA GLU A 281 21.45 -4.89 20.27
C GLU A 281 22.12 -3.93 19.28
N VAL A 282 21.54 -3.80 18.09
CA VAL A 282 22.01 -2.91 17.01
C VAL A 282 21.23 -1.59 17.02
N LEU A 283 19.91 -1.69 17.13
CA LEU A 283 18.99 -0.55 17.20
C LEU A 283 17.81 -0.91 18.09
N SER A 284 17.47 -0.06 19.05
CA SER A 284 16.37 -0.34 19.97
C SER A 284 15.79 0.96 20.51
N HIS A 285 14.49 1.12 20.32
CA HIS A 285 13.75 2.23 20.91
C HIS A 285 12.27 1.87 21.06
N LEU A 286 11.54 2.71 21.79
CA LEU A 286 10.08 2.62 21.90
C LEU A 286 9.41 2.72 20.52
N ARG A 287 8.47 1.83 20.23
CA ARG A 287 7.63 1.90 19.02
C ARG A 287 6.79 3.17 19.03
N SER A 288 6.33 3.64 20.19
CA SER A 288 5.61 4.91 20.37
C SER A 288 6.43 6.12 19.97
N HIS A 289 7.73 6.12 20.30
CA HIS A 289 8.63 7.18 19.87
C HIS A 289 8.75 7.23 18.35
N TYR A 290 9.02 6.09 17.69
CA TYR A 290 9.10 6.07 16.24
C TYR A 290 7.78 6.43 15.57
N ARG A 291 6.63 6.01 16.14
CA ARG A 291 5.30 6.41 15.66
C ARG A 291 5.08 7.92 15.75
N ALA A 292 5.55 8.55 16.83
CA ALA A 292 5.47 9.99 17.02
C ALA A 292 6.31 10.72 15.97
N VAL A 293 7.59 10.34 15.82
CA VAL A 293 8.50 10.92 14.81
C VAL A 293 7.92 10.78 13.40
N TRP A 294 7.43 9.58 13.05
CA TRP A 294 6.81 9.31 11.75
C TRP A 294 5.56 10.20 11.49
N ALA A 295 4.82 10.55 12.54
CA ALA A 295 3.63 11.38 12.46
C ALA A 295 3.89 12.90 12.45
N GLU A 296 5.13 13.36 12.70
CA GLU A 296 5.44 14.79 12.79
C GLU A 296 5.16 15.55 11.50
N MET A 297 5.48 14.97 10.33
CA MET A 297 5.24 15.62 9.04
C MET A 297 3.75 15.91 8.82
N THR A 298 2.88 14.90 9.00
CA THR A 298 1.43 15.10 8.85
C THR A 298 0.89 16.05 9.91
N HIS A 299 1.43 16.04 11.13
CA HIS A 299 1.06 16.96 12.18
C HIS A 299 1.37 18.42 11.81
N GLN A 300 2.60 18.71 11.38
CA GLN A 300 3.00 20.05 10.97
C GLN A 300 2.18 20.55 9.77
N MET A 301 1.92 19.68 8.79
CA MET A 301 1.09 20.02 7.63
C MET A 301 -0.37 20.31 8.02
N GLN A 302 -0.97 19.48 8.87
CA GLN A 302 -2.33 19.72 9.39
C GLN A 302 -2.39 21.01 10.22
N ARG A 303 -1.42 21.28 11.09
CA ARG A 303 -1.38 22.54 11.86
C ARG A 303 -1.31 23.77 10.97
N LEU A 304 -0.58 23.69 9.86
CA LEU A 304 -0.42 24.79 8.91
C LEU A 304 -1.70 25.01 8.08
N ARG A 305 -2.41 23.94 7.75
CA ARG A 305 -3.57 23.95 6.83
C ARG A 305 -4.92 24.08 7.54
N ASP A 306 -5.07 23.40 8.67
CA ASP A 306 -6.34 23.14 9.37
C ASP A 306 -6.40 23.91 10.70
N ASN A 307 -7.35 23.54 11.57
CA ASN A 307 -7.36 24.05 12.94
C ASN A 307 -6.19 23.41 13.73
N PRO A 308 -5.20 24.20 14.18
CA PRO A 308 -4.01 23.66 14.85
C PRO A 308 -4.34 22.92 16.15
N ASN A 309 -5.41 23.27 16.85
CA ASN A 309 -5.82 22.55 18.07
C ASN A 309 -6.24 21.12 17.74
N CYS A 310 -6.98 20.90 16.65
CA CYS A 310 -7.38 19.56 16.22
C CYS A 310 -6.17 18.72 15.80
N ALA A 311 -5.21 19.33 15.09
CA ALA A 311 -3.97 18.66 14.71
C ALA A 311 -3.13 18.27 15.95
N ASP A 312 -3.05 19.16 16.94
CA ASP A 312 -2.35 18.91 18.21
C ASP A 312 -3.03 17.78 19.02
N GLU A 313 -4.36 17.76 19.07
CA GLU A 313 -5.13 16.67 19.69
C GLU A 313 -4.90 15.31 18.99
N GLU A 314 -4.92 15.28 17.66
CA GLU A 314 -4.66 14.05 16.87
C GLU A 314 -3.24 13.53 17.10
N PHE A 315 -2.24 14.42 17.10
CA PHE A 315 -0.85 14.04 17.32
C PHE A 315 -0.58 13.54 18.75
N ALA A 316 -1.20 14.18 19.76
CA ALA A 316 -1.10 13.74 21.14
C ALA A 316 -1.77 12.36 21.35
N ALA A 317 -2.88 12.07 20.66
CA ALA A 317 -3.54 10.77 20.73
C ALA A 317 -2.64 9.61 20.26
N LYS A 318 -1.83 9.81 19.20
CA LYS A 318 -0.91 8.78 18.65
C LYS A 318 0.18 8.32 19.63
N GLN A 319 0.40 9.07 20.72
CA GLN A 319 1.41 8.77 21.74
C GLN A 319 0.84 8.01 22.95
N LYS A 320 -0.48 7.82 23.02
CA LYS A 320 -1.13 7.09 24.11
C LYS A 320 -0.94 5.59 23.94
N LEU A 321 -0.23 4.97 24.87
CA LEU A 321 0.06 3.53 24.83
C LEU A 321 -1.18 2.67 25.12
N ASP A 322 -2.12 3.21 25.89
CA ASP A 322 -3.33 2.56 26.36
C ASP A 322 -4.54 2.77 25.45
N ASP A 323 -4.37 3.41 24.28
CA ASP A 323 -5.42 3.50 23.27
C ASP A 323 -5.78 2.08 22.77
N PRO A 324 -7.00 1.58 23.04
CA PRO A 324 -7.42 0.25 22.62
C PRO A 324 -7.74 0.19 21.12
N GLY A 325 -7.72 1.32 20.42
CA GLY A 325 -8.20 1.45 19.05
C GLY A 325 -9.73 1.35 18.96
N LEU A 326 -10.21 1.17 17.73
CA LEU A 326 -11.64 1.00 17.47
C LEU A 326 -12.13 -0.34 18.04
N SER A 327 -13.16 -0.27 18.88
CA SER A 327 -13.82 -1.45 19.47
C SER A 327 -15.34 -1.26 19.48
N ALA A 328 -16.09 -2.36 19.51
CA ALA A 328 -17.55 -2.36 19.48
C ALA A 328 -18.13 -3.05 20.72
N ASN A 329 -19.22 -2.50 21.25
CA ASN A 329 -20.06 -3.14 22.26
C ASN A 329 -21.47 -3.30 21.68
N LEU A 330 -21.87 -4.54 21.41
CA LEU A 330 -23.11 -4.86 20.71
C LEU A 330 -24.21 -5.20 21.72
N THR A 331 -25.34 -4.51 21.61
CA THR A 331 -26.55 -4.74 22.43
C THR A 331 -27.60 -5.60 21.72
N PHE A 332 -27.28 -6.09 20.52
CA PHE A 332 -28.11 -6.95 19.68
C PHE A 332 -27.21 -7.93 18.90
N ASP A 333 -27.79 -8.97 18.32
CA ASP A 333 -27.06 -9.88 17.43
C ASP A 333 -27.06 -9.33 15.99
N PRO A 334 -25.91 -8.91 15.43
CA PRO A 334 -25.84 -8.38 14.07
C PRO A 334 -26.06 -9.44 12.99
N SER A 335 -26.06 -10.73 13.34
CA SER A 335 -26.39 -11.83 12.43
C SER A 335 -27.88 -12.14 12.37
N GLU A 336 -28.67 -11.62 13.32
CA GLU A 336 -30.12 -11.78 13.34
C GLU A 336 -30.78 -10.86 12.29
N ASP A 337 -31.34 -11.47 11.24
CA ASP A 337 -32.15 -10.75 10.25
C ASP A 337 -33.62 -10.66 10.73
N ILE A 338 -33.91 -9.60 11.49
CA ILE A 338 -35.26 -9.31 11.98
C ILE A 338 -36.26 -8.93 10.87
N ALA A 339 -35.77 -8.60 9.66
CA ALA A 339 -36.61 -8.24 8.52
C ALA A 339 -37.08 -9.47 7.73
N ALA A 340 -36.37 -10.60 7.84
CA ALA A 340 -36.66 -11.84 7.11
C ALA A 340 -38.14 -12.31 7.16
N PRO A 341 -38.87 -12.24 8.29
CA PRO A 341 -40.29 -12.61 8.34
C PRO A 341 -41.18 -11.74 7.45
N TYR A 342 -40.81 -10.47 7.24
CA TYR A 342 -41.56 -9.53 6.40
C TYR A 342 -41.19 -9.72 4.93
N ILE A 343 -39.90 -9.87 4.63
CA ILE A 343 -39.38 -10.14 3.27
C ILE A 343 -40.04 -11.40 2.70
N SER A 344 -40.16 -12.45 3.52
CA SER A 344 -40.75 -13.74 3.11
C SER A 344 -42.23 -13.65 2.71
N THR A 345 -42.92 -12.55 3.02
CA THR A 345 -44.31 -12.33 2.58
C THR A 345 -44.41 -11.93 1.10
N GLY A 346 -43.29 -11.53 0.47
CA GLY A 346 -43.24 -11.06 -0.92
C GLY A 346 -43.94 -9.71 -1.15
N ARG A 347 -44.19 -8.94 -0.07
CA ARG A 347 -44.71 -7.57 -0.15
C ARG A 347 -43.59 -6.58 0.11
N ASP A 348 -43.23 -5.82 -0.92
CA ASP A 348 -42.16 -4.84 -0.82
C ASP A 348 -42.75 -3.45 -0.52
N PRO A 349 -42.58 -2.88 0.68
CA PRO A 349 -42.88 -1.46 0.90
C PRO A 349 -42.01 -0.60 -0.01
N VAL A 350 -42.59 0.46 -0.58
CA VAL A 350 -41.89 1.31 -1.54
C VAL A 350 -41.22 2.47 -0.81
N VAL A 351 -39.93 2.68 -1.05
CA VAL A 351 -39.15 3.80 -0.49
C VAL A 351 -38.67 4.73 -1.61
N ALA A 352 -38.87 6.03 -1.43
CA ALA A 352 -38.31 7.04 -2.32
C ALA A 352 -36.84 7.29 -1.94
N ILE A 353 -35.93 6.89 -2.82
CA ILE A 353 -34.50 7.23 -2.74
C ILE A 353 -34.33 8.61 -3.36
N LEU A 354 -34.50 9.64 -2.54
CA LEU A 354 -34.55 11.02 -2.99
C LEU A 354 -33.14 11.54 -3.27
N ARG A 355 -32.94 12.13 -4.46
CA ARG A 355 -31.69 12.80 -4.83
C ARG A 355 -31.92 14.10 -5.60
N GLU A 356 -30.95 14.99 -5.53
CA GLU A 356 -30.85 16.23 -6.28
C GLU A 356 -29.57 16.24 -7.12
N GLN A 357 -29.43 17.20 -8.03
CA GLN A 357 -28.17 17.48 -8.72
C GLN A 357 -26.99 17.57 -7.74
N GLY A 358 -25.95 16.79 -8.00
CA GLY A 358 -24.75 16.71 -7.15
C GLY A 358 -24.78 15.61 -6.10
N VAL A 359 -25.94 15.00 -5.80
CA VAL A 359 -26.02 13.84 -4.91
C VAL A 359 -25.33 12.63 -5.54
N ASN A 360 -24.43 11.99 -4.80
CA ASN A 360 -23.60 10.87 -5.26
C ASN A 360 -23.70 9.60 -4.41
N SER A 361 -24.48 9.62 -3.31
CA SER A 361 -24.61 8.48 -2.38
C SER A 361 -25.95 7.73 -2.46
N HIS A 362 -26.67 7.85 -3.58
CA HIS A 362 -28.03 7.31 -3.72
C HIS A 362 -28.07 5.81 -4.03
N VAL A 363 -27.01 5.25 -4.64
CA VAL A 363 -26.98 3.83 -5.05
C VAL A 363 -26.77 2.91 -3.85
N GLU A 364 -25.80 3.22 -2.99
CA GLU A 364 -25.55 2.46 -1.76
C GLU A 364 -26.70 2.61 -0.75
N MET A 365 -27.35 3.77 -0.72
CA MET A 365 -28.56 3.97 0.08
C MET A 365 -29.69 3.07 -0.43
N ALA A 366 -29.92 3.05 -1.75
CA ALA A 366 -30.90 2.14 -2.35
C ALA A 366 -30.60 0.67 -2.02
N ALA A 367 -29.34 0.24 -2.13
CA ALA A 367 -28.91 -1.13 -1.84
C ALA A 367 -29.14 -1.52 -0.36
N ALA A 368 -28.96 -0.59 0.58
CA ALA A 368 -29.24 -0.83 1.99
C ALA A 368 -30.73 -1.10 2.24
N PHE A 369 -31.61 -0.33 1.60
CA PHE A 369 -33.06 -0.52 1.68
C PHE A 369 -33.53 -1.78 0.95
N ASP A 370 -32.97 -2.07 -0.22
CA ASP A 370 -33.23 -3.29 -0.99
C ASP A 370 -32.90 -4.54 -0.16
N ARG A 371 -31.73 -4.58 0.50
CA ARG A 371 -31.35 -5.66 1.42
C ARG A 371 -32.34 -5.84 2.58
N ALA A 372 -32.98 -4.76 3.03
CA ALA A 372 -33.98 -4.79 4.09
C ALA A 372 -35.41 -5.12 3.60
N GLY A 373 -35.60 -5.39 2.30
CA GLY A 373 -36.88 -5.80 1.72
C GLY A 373 -37.73 -4.69 1.11
N PHE A 374 -37.17 -3.50 0.86
CA PHE A 374 -37.92 -2.40 0.24
C PHE A 374 -37.78 -2.39 -1.28
N ALA A 375 -38.83 -1.95 -1.96
CA ALA A 375 -38.72 -1.50 -3.35
C ALA A 375 -38.13 -0.09 -3.37
N ALA A 376 -36.81 0.00 -3.58
CA ALA A 376 -36.07 1.25 -3.65
C ALA A 376 -36.24 1.93 -5.03
N ILE A 377 -36.88 3.10 -5.05
CA ILE A 377 -37.15 3.85 -6.29
C ILE A 377 -36.29 5.10 -6.34
N ASP A 378 -35.54 5.27 -7.43
CA ASP A 378 -34.85 6.53 -7.71
C ASP A 378 -35.88 7.65 -7.92
N VAL A 379 -35.81 8.69 -7.08
CA VAL A 379 -36.65 9.87 -7.19
C VAL A 379 -35.73 11.08 -7.27
N HIS A 380 -35.54 11.61 -8.48
CA HIS A 380 -34.86 12.88 -8.64
C HIS A 380 -35.82 14.04 -8.31
N MET A 381 -35.31 15.14 -7.76
CA MET A 381 -36.14 16.35 -7.49
C MET A 381 -36.89 16.83 -8.73
N SER A 382 -36.31 16.66 -9.93
CA SER A 382 -36.98 16.98 -11.20
C SER A 382 -38.19 16.09 -11.52
N ASP A 383 -38.26 14.87 -11.01
CA ASP A 383 -39.42 13.98 -11.17
C ASP A 383 -40.61 14.46 -10.35
N ILE A 384 -40.35 15.03 -9.17
CA ILE A 384 -41.36 15.65 -8.32
C ILE A 384 -41.83 16.96 -8.96
N LEU A 385 -40.90 17.84 -9.34
CA LEU A 385 -41.22 19.16 -9.92
C LEU A 385 -42.01 19.06 -11.23
N SER A 386 -41.75 18.02 -12.04
CA SER A 386 -42.47 17.78 -13.30
C SER A 386 -43.75 16.96 -13.12
N GLY A 387 -44.07 16.52 -11.90
CA GLY A 387 -45.24 15.69 -11.60
C GLY A 387 -45.14 14.24 -12.09
N ARG A 388 -43.95 13.77 -12.52
CA ARG A 388 -43.72 12.36 -12.89
C ARG A 388 -43.89 11.42 -11.69
N VAL A 389 -43.53 11.89 -10.50
CA VAL A 389 -43.61 11.13 -9.25
C VAL A 389 -44.34 11.96 -8.18
N SER A 390 -45.24 11.31 -7.43
CA SER A 390 -45.87 11.87 -6.23
C SER A 390 -45.41 11.09 -5.01
N LEU A 391 -44.98 11.79 -3.97
CA LEU A 391 -44.51 11.20 -2.72
C LEU A 391 -45.60 10.45 -1.94
N GLU A 392 -46.88 10.71 -2.24
CA GLU A 392 -48.02 10.00 -1.64
C GLU A 392 -48.05 8.50 -1.96
N LYS A 393 -47.33 8.06 -3.00
CA LYS A 393 -47.26 6.65 -3.43
C LYS A 393 -46.24 5.83 -2.63
N PHE A 394 -45.52 6.43 -1.70
CA PHE A 394 -44.40 5.80 -0.99
C PHE A 394 -44.74 5.54 0.47
N ASN A 395 -44.21 4.45 1.01
CA ASN A 395 -44.30 4.10 2.43
C ASN A 395 -43.24 4.83 3.27
N GLY A 396 -42.15 5.26 2.65
CA GLY A 396 -41.10 6.06 3.28
C GLY A 396 -40.26 6.81 2.25
N LEU A 397 -39.43 7.73 2.74
CA LEU A 397 -38.41 8.38 1.93
C LEU A 397 -37.07 8.42 2.67
N VAL A 398 -35.99 8.51 1.89
CA VAL A 398 -34.66 8.82 2.39
C VAL A 398 -34.04 9.90 1.51
N ALA A 399 -33.55 10.97 2.12
CA ALA A 399 -32.80 12.00 1.42
C ALA A 399 -31.33 11.58 1.35
N CYS A 400 -30.84 11.29 0.14
CA CYS A 400 -29.46 10.90 -0.07
C CYS A 400 -28.56 12.13 -0.05
N VAL A 401 -27.35 11.97 0.49
CA VAL A 401 -26.39 13.06 0.66
C VAL A 401 -25.40 13.12 -0.49
N GLN A 402 -24.84 14.31 -0.67
CA GLN A 402 -23.61 14.48 -1.41
C GLN A 402 -22.44 14.32 -0.43
N THR A 403 -21.56 13.38 -0.72
CA THR A 403 -20.27 13.28 -0.05
C THR A 403 -19.26 14.01 -0.94
N LEU A 404 -18.64 15.08 -0.45
CA LEU A 404 -17.50 15.69 -1.12
C LEU A 404 -16.33 14.70 -0.98
N VAL A 405 -16.03 13.98 -2.07
CA VAL A 405 -14.87 13.07 -2.17
C VAL A 405 -13.65 13.85 -2.60
#